data_AF-A0A091QU88-F1
#
_entry.id   AF-A0A091QU88-F1
#
_cell.length_a   1.000
_cell.length_b   1.000
_cell.length_c   1.000
_cell.angle_alpha   90.00
_cell.angle_beta   90.00
_cell.angle_gamma   90.00
#
_symmetry.space_group_name_H-M   'P 1'
#
loop_
_entity.id
_entity.type
_entity.pdbx_description
1 polymer ?
#
loop_
_entity_poly.entity_id
_entity_poly.type
_entity_poly.pdbx_seq_one_letter_code
_entity_poly.pdbx_strand_id
1 'polypeptide(L)'
;EQSYMESVVTFLQDVVPQAYSGTPPAEEKEKIIWVRFENADLNDTTRNMEFHEIHSTGNEPPLLLMIGYSDGMQIWSIPISGEAQELFSVRHGPVRAARILPAPQIS
;
A
#
# COMPACT_ATOMS: atom_id res chain seq x y z
N GLU A 1 -35.84 37.29 12.42
CA GLU A 1 -36.82 36.42 11.75
C GLU A 1 -36.06 35.63 10.69
N GLN A 2 -36.05 34.29 10.77
CA GLN A 2 -35.45 33.46 9.71
C GLN A 2 -36.36 33.54 8.48
N SER A 3 -35.78 33.65 7.29
CA SER A 3 -36.53 33.77 6.05
C SER A 3 -37.36 32.52 5.79
N TYR A 4 -38.58 32.65 5.26
CA TYR A 4 -39.41 31.51 4.84
C TYR A 4 -38.65 30.52 3.96
N MET A 5 -37.70 31.01 3.14
CA MET A 5 -36.83 30.19 2.30
C MET A 5 -35.86 29.34 3.12
N GLU A 6 -35.28 29.90 4.19
CA GLU A 6 -34.41 29.16 5.10
C GLU A 6 -35.20 28.08 5.84
N SER A 7 -36.41 28.41 6.31
CA SER A 7 -37.28 27.46 7.01
C SER A 7 -37.69 26.28 6.13
N VAL A 8 -37.94 26.51 4.82
CA VAL A 8 -38.23 25.44 3.86
C VAL A 8 -36.99 24.59 3.57
N VAL A 9 -35.80 25.19 3.47
CA VAL A 9 -34.54 24.44 3.28
C VAL A 9 -34.25 23.54 4.46
N THR A 10 -34.42 24.02 5.69
CA THR A 10 -34.23 23.22 6.90
C THR A 10 -35.25 22.09 6.98
N PHE A 11 -36.52 22.37 6.66
CA PHE A 11 -37.56 21.34 6.63
C PHE A 11 -37.22 20.21 5.64
N LEU A 12 -36.76 20.55 4.42
CA LEU A 12 -36.35 19.55 3.44
C LEU A 12 -35.14 18.73 3.91
N GLN A 13 -34.18 19.33 4.61
CA GLN A 13 -33.04 18.60 5.17
C GLN A 13 -33.43 17.67 6.31
N ASP A 14 -34.43 18.04 7.12
CA ASP A 14 -34.90 17.26 8.27
C ASP A 14 -35.85 16.12 7.90
N VAL A 15 -36.64 16.24 6.81
CA VAL A 15 -37.63 15.21 6.42
C VAL A 15 -37.18 14.31 5.27
N VAL A 16 -36.09 14.64 4.57
CA VAL A 16 -35.48 13.73 3.60
C VAL A 16 -34.59 12.77 4.39
N PRO A 17 -34.82 11.45 4.33
CA PRO A 17 -33.91 10.50 4.93
C PRO A 17 -32.50 10.77 4.41
N GLN A 18 -31.58 11.12 5.32
CA GLN A 18 -30.13 11.15 5.07
C GLN A 18 -29.58 9.81 4.53
N ALA A 19 -30.43 8.79 4.40
CA ALA A 19 -30.18 7.53 3.71
C ALA A 19 -29.97 7.69 2.19
N TYR A 20 -30.29 8.83 1.57
CA TYR A 20 -30.13 9.04 0.12
C TYR A 20 -29.03 10.04 -0.28
N SER A 21 -28.43 10.77 0.68
CA SER A 21 -27.41 11.81 0.38
C SER A 21 -25.97 11.33 0.53
N GLY A 22 -25.77 10.04 0.63
CA GLY A 22 -24.45 9.44 0.51
C GLY A 22 -24.66 7.95 0.41
N THR A 23 -24.26 7.36 -0.72
CA THR A 23 -23.69 6.02 -0.61
C THR A 23 -22.78 6.04 0.62
N PRO A 24 -22.91 5.10 1.59
CA PRO A 24 -21.85 4.95 2.60
C PRO A 24 -20.56 4.97 1.81
N PRO A 25 -19.57 5.82 2.16
CA PRO A 25 -18.36 5.96 1.34
C PRO A 25 -17.97 4.55 1.01
N ALA A 26 -18.12 4.18 -0.28
CA ALA A 26 -17.94 2.80 -0.67
C ALA A 26 -16.57 2.49 -0.09
N GLU A 27 -16.47 1.53 0.84
CA GLU A 27 -15.16 1.14 1.34
C GLU A 27 -14.39 0.87 0.08
N GLU A 28 -13.51 1.79 -0.31
CA GLU A 28 -12.72 1.68 -1.52
C GLU A 28 -11.74 0.59 -1.14
N LYS A 29 -12.20 -0.65 -1.28
CA LYS A 29 -11.41 -1.83 -0.98
C LYS A 29 -10.24 -1.73 -1.92
N GLU A 30 -9.06 -1.57 -1.33
CA GLU A 30 -7.82 -1.44 -2.08
C GLU A 30 -7.74 -2.57 -3.10
N LYS A 31 -7.75 -2.21 -4.39
CA LYS A 31 -7.77 -3.19 -5.46
C LYS A 31 -6.35 -3.50 -5.88
N ILE A 32 -5.90 -4.72 -5.58
CA ILE A 32 -4.63 -5.25 -6.10
C ILE A 32 -4.78 -5.49 -7.61
N ILE A 33 -3.89 -4.90 -8.40
CA ILE A 33 -3.82 -5.01 -9.87
C ILE A 33 -2.76 -6.01 -10.29
N TRP A 34 -1.63 -6.04 -9.59
CA TRP A 34 -0.56 -7.00 -9.83
C TRP A 34 0.26 -7.25 -8.56
N VAL A 35 0.93 -8.39 -8.53
CA VAL A 35 1.82 -8.82 -7.45
C VAL A 35 3.07 -9.42 -8.09
N ARG A 36 4.25 -9.13 -7.53
CA ARG A 36 5.52 -9.71 -7.98
C ARG A 36 6.45 -9.97 -6.79
N PHE A 37 7.18 -11.07 -6.86
CA PHE A 37 8.37 -11.28 -6.04
C PHE A 37 9.60 -10.84 -6.84
N GLU A 38 10.50 -10.11 -6.22
CA GLU A 38 11.74 -9.63 -6.86
C GLU A 38 12.98 -10.12 -6.10
N ASN A 39 14.08 -10.27 -6.85
CA ASN A 39 15.41 -10.41 -6.28
C ASN A 39 16.11 -9.04 -6.33
N ALA A 40 16.68 -8.62 -5.22
CA ALA A 40 17.39 -7.37 -5.01
C ALA A 40 18.58 -7.58 -4.07
N ASP A 41 19.40 -6.57 -3.85
CA ASP A 41 20.57 -6.74 -2.98
C ASP A 41 20.19 -7.23 -1.57
N LEU A 42 19.02 -6.80 -1.05
CA LEU A 42 18.50 -7.22 0.26
C LEU A 42 18.35 -8.75 0.40
N ASN A 43 18.07 -9.46 -0.70
CA ASN A 43 17.90 -10.91 -0.69
C ASN A 43 18.95 -11.67 -1.52
N ASP A 44 20.02 -10.98 -1.91
CA ASP A 44 21.17 -11.59 -2.59
C ASP A 44 22.19 -12.12 -1.56
N THR A 45 22.06 -13.41 -1.27
CA THR A 45 22.93 -14.12 -0.32
C THR A 45 24.38 -14.21 -0.76
N THR A 46 24.64 -14.09 -2.07
CA THR A 46 25.99 -14.20 -2.62
C THR A 46 26.78 -12.92 -2.45
N ARG A 47 26.09 -11.77 -2.41
CA ARG A 47 26.71 -10.44 -2.30
C ARG A 47 26.73 -9.89 -0.89
N ASN A 48 25.83 -10.36 -0.03
CA ASN A 48 25.58 -9.76 1.29
C ASN A 48 25.68 -10.77 2.44
N MET A 49 26.79 -11.52 2.48
CA MET A 49 27.05 -12.51 3.55
C MET A 49 26.98 -11.92 4.96
N GLU A 50 27.30 -10.64 5.17
CA GLU A 50 27.23 -9.98 6.48
C GLU A 50 25.79 -9.79 7.00
N PHE A 51 24.81 -9.63 6.09
CA PHE A 51 23.39 -9.52 6.47
C PHE A 51 22.81 -10.85 6.93
N HIS A 52 23.46 -11.99 6.64
CA HIS A 52 23.05 -13.30 7.13
C HIS A 52 23.28 -13.48 8.63
N GLU A 53 24.31 -12.86 9.19
CA GLU A 53 24.68 -13.09 10.58
C GLU A 53 23.74 -12.35 11.55
N ILE A 54 23.24 -11.17 11.15
CA ILE A 54 22.46 -10.26 12.02
C ILE A 54 21.01 -10.74 12.22
N HIS A 55 20.44 -11.47 11.27
CA HIS A 55 19.03 -11.90 11.29
C HIS A 55 18.83 -13.38 11.63
N SER A 56 19.78 -13.99 12.35
CA SER A 56 19.84 -15.42 12.67
C SER A 56 18.66 -15.94 13.51
N THR A 57 17.51 -16.10 12.87
CA THR A 57 16.55 -17.18 13.07
C THR A 57 16.19 -17.76 11.70
N GLY A 58 17.19 -18.25 10.97
CA GLY A 58 17.02 -18.89 9.66
C GLY A 58 17.99 -18.33 8.63
N ASN A 59 18.77 -19.22 8.01
CA ASN A 59 19.84 -18.92 7.07
C ASN A 59 19.32 -18.44 5.69
N GLU A 60 18.10 -17.94 5.62
CA GLU A 60 17.38 -17.63 4.38
C GLU A 60 17.07 -16.12 4.30
N PRO A 61 17.38 -15.48 3.17
CA PRO A 61 17.07 -14.06 2.97
C PRO A 61 15.55 -13.82 2.93
N PRO A 62 15.08 -12.61 3.27
CA PRO A 62 13.65 -12.31 3.21
C PRO A 62 13.14 -12.31 1.76
N LEU A 63 11.86 -12.67 1.57
CA LEU A 63 11.18 -12.44 0.29
C LEU A 63 10.89 -10.96 0.13
N LEU A 64 11.03 -10.46 -1.10
CA LEU A 64 10.70 -9.08 -1.44
C LEU A 64 9.45 -9.05 -2.31
N LEU A 65 8.36 -8.56 -1.74
CA LEU A 65 7.03 -8.54 -2.35
C LEU A 65 6.70 -7.13 -2.84
N MET A 66 6.35 -6.98 -4.10
CA MET A 66 5.83 -5.76 -4.69
C MET A 66 4.34 -5.93 -5.03
N ILE A 67 3.52 -4.98 -4.61
CA ILE A 67 2.07 -4.99 -4.82
C ILE A 67 1.67 -3.69 -5.51
N GLY A 68 1.09 -3.78 -6.70
CA GLY A 68 0.51 -2.64 -7.40
C GLY A 68 -0.99 -2.57 -7.17
N TYR A 69 -1.47 -1.38 -6.80
CA TYR A 69 -2.87 -1.06 -6.60
C TYR A 69 -3.41 -0.18 -7.74
N SER A 70 -4.72 0.04 -7.77
CA SER A 70 -5.35 1.00 -8.70
C SER A 70 -4.94 2.45 -8.44
N ASP A 71 -4.45 2.75 -7.24
CA ASP A 71 -4.12 4.10 -6.77
C ASP A 71 -2.66 4.25 -6.31
N GLY A 72 -1.84 3.20 -6.43
CA GLY A 72 -0.50 3.21 -5.87
C GLY A 72 0.25 1.90 -5.96
N MET A 73 1.27 1.75 -5.10
CA MET A 73 2.09 0.54 -4.97
C MET A 73 2.74 0.48 -3.59
N GLN A 74 2.99 -0.73 -3.10
CA GLN A 74 3.80 -1.00 -1.92
C GLN A 74 4.90 -2.02 -2.19
N ILE A 75 5.96 -1.98 -1.37
CA ILE A 75 7.02 -2.98 -1.33
C ILE A 75 7.19 -3.45 0.11
N TRP A 76 7.25 -4.76 0.31
CA TRP A 76 7.33 -5.43 1.61
C TRP A 76 8.49 -6.41 1.66
N SER A 77 9.20 -6.45 2.79
CA SER A 77 10.14 -7.50 3.17
C SER A 77 9.40 -8.54 3.99
N ILE A 78 9.53 -9.83 3.66
CA ILE A 78 8.90 -10.93 4.38
C ILE A 78 9.99 -11.89 4.84
N PRO A 79 10.45 -11.77 6.10
CA PRO A 79 11.39 -12.73 6.68
C PRO A 79 10.72 -14.08 6.95
N ILE A 80 11.53 -15.10 7.23
CA ILE A 80 11.04 -16.46 7.54
C ILE A 80 10.16 -16.53 8.81
N SER A 81 10.29 -15.55 9.71
CA SER A 81 9.38 -15.41 10.86
C SER A 81 7.94 -15.12 10.43
N GLY A 82 7.72 -14.67 9.19
CA GLY A 82 6.43 -14.28 8.64
C GLY A 82 5.99 -12.86 9.00
N GLU A 83 6.76 -12.14 9.83
CA GLU A 83 6.47 -10.75 10.20
C GLU A 83 6.88 -9.80 9.07
N ALA A 84 5.96 -9.53 8.16
CA ALA A 84 6.19 -8.66 7.02
C ALA A 84 6.42 -7.21 7.44
N GLN A 85 7.42 -6.55 6.85
CA GLN A 85 7.77 -5.16 7.07
C GLN A 85 7.60 -4.34 5.79
N GLU A 86 6.87 -3.22 5.85
CA GLU A 86 6.77 -2.29 4.72
C GLU A 86 8.10 -1.57 4.51
N LEU A 87 8.60 -1.56 3.27
CA LEU A 87 9.81 -0.84 2.87
C LEU A 87 9.50 0.44 2.09
N PHE A 88 8.40 0.43 1.33
CA PHE A 88 8.01 1.54 0.47
C PHE A 88 6.49 1.56 0.24
N SER A 89 5.92 2.76 0.19
CA SER A 89 4.51 2.97 -0.11
C SER A 89 4.30 4.28 -0.85
N VAL A 90 3.48 4.25 -1.90
CA VAL A 90 3.16 5.42 -2.73
C VAL A 90 1.70 5.35 -3.18
N ARG A 91 0.95 6.44 -3.07
CA ARG A 91 -0.48 6.53 -3.45
C ARG A 91 -0.73 7.67 -4.47
N HIS A 92 0.11 7.72 -5.50
CA HIS A 92 0.08 8.79 -6.53
C HIS A 92 -0.54 8.32 -7.85
N GLY A 93 -1.50 7.39 -7.79
CA GLY A 93 -2.19 6.85 -8.96
C GLY A 93 -1.65 5.49 -9.42
N PRO A 94 -2.26 4.91 -10.47
CA PRO A 94 -2.01 3.52 -10.85
C PRO A 94 -0.59 3.30 -11.35
N VAL A 95 0.10 2.30 -10.79
CA VAL A 95 1.42 1.85 -11.27
C VAL A 95 1.23 0.64 -12.20
N ARG A 96 1.62 0.78 -13.48
CA ARG A 96 1.51 -0.33 -14.45
C ARG A 96 2.70 -1.29 -14.41
N ALA A 97 3.87 -0.79 -14.06
CA ALA A 97 5.09 -1.55 -13.96
C ALA A 97 6.06 -0.84 -13.00
N ALA A 98 6.83 -1.65 -12.27
CA ALA A 98 7.94 -1.20 -11.45
C ALA A 98 9.06 -2.24 -11.55
N ARG A 99 10.29 -1.82 -11.23
CA ARG A 99 11.48 -2.67 -11.17
C ARG A 99 12.42 -2.13 -10.12
N ILE A 100 13.03 -3.03 -9.36
CA ILE A 100 14.09 -2.70 -8.42
C ILE A 100 15.40 -2.69 -9.18
N LEU A 101 16.17 -1.61 -9.04
CA LEU A 101 17.50 -1.51 -9.63
C LEU A 101 18.55 -1.99 -8.62
N PRO A 102 19.62 -2.66 -9.07
CA PRO A 102 20.72 -3.03 -8.19
C PRO A 102 21.39 -1.79 -7.62
N ALA A 103 21.98 -1.93 -6.43
CA ALA A 103 22.78 -0.89 -5.80
C ALA A 103 23.92 -0.46 -6.74
N PRO A 104 24.20 0.86 -6.84
CA PRO A 104 25.34 1.34 -7.61
C PRO A 104 26.63 0.71 -7.08
N GLN A 105 27.44 0.13 -7.96
CA GLN A 105 28.77 -0.31 -7.59
C GLN A 105 29.72 0.88 -7.63
N ILE A 106 30.33 1.21 -6.48
CA ILE A 106 31.40 2.20 -6.41
C ILE A 106 32.70 1.45 -6.73
N SER A 107 33.35 1.85 -7.83
CA SER A 107 34.65 1.34 -8.28
C SER A 107 35.82 2.02 -7.57
#